data_AF-R6X7H6-F1
#
_entry.id   AF-R6X7H6-F1
#
_cell.length_a   1.000
_cell.length_b   1.000
_cell.length_c   1.000
_cell.angle_alpha   90.00
_cell.angle_beta   90.00
_cell.angle_gamma   90.00
#
_symmetry.space_group_name_H-M   'P 1'
#
loop_
_entity.id
_entity.type
_entity.pdbx_description
1 polymer ?
#
loop_
_entity_poly.entity_id
_entity_poly.type
_entity_poly.pdbx_seq_one_letter_code
_entity_poly.pdbx_strand_id
1 'polypeptide(L)'
;MVTCERIAGVGSKCKGLDCPTTPCTGLSCENLTKVNQTCQGVTSTGVKCLNGTGIIVPDGLDILINEFDSHGILLEKHMVENSIFICPDKVEEQMNDLKYLLRNLNQPNEPNYYYIKKGKSKFNGNSKLPVRFSEDADNVKYIDVSGKDLRPVITKKRMGNKVCKAQDVYTQIYPGAIPSGVVPVSPMSDYRGVSIIIDYDGNDFVRTAIHRYTGVWVCENNRVNMLRNYVISHIWPDTADPFYFSSLWNVVIIPAHCNDIMDKDPKSHHVVAAIQNLFRAICYLLYNPNNYLTDIENILKQNNPNIQIPRVAEPSPADLQKAQTYIDNGLIFI
;
A
#
# COMPACT_ATOMS: atom_id res chain seq x y z
N MET A 1 -1.61 -49.15 -38.80
CA MET A 1 -2.89 -48.53 -38.41
C MET A 1 -3.36 -49.22 -37.13
N VAL A 2 -3.07 -48.63 -35.97
CA VAL A 2 -3.69 -48.94 -34.67
C VAL A 2 -3.68 -47.62 -33.89
N THR A 3 -4.86 -47.12 -33.55
CA THR A 3 -5.09 -45.94 -32.71
C THR A 3 -5.08 -46.38 -31.24
N CYS A 4 -4.28 -45.73 -30.40
CA CYS A 4 -4.34 -45.89 -28.94
C CYS A 4 -5.12 -44.73 -28.32
N GLU A 5 -6.43 -44.72 -28.54
CA GLU A 5 -7.36 -44.17 -27.55
C GLU A 5 -7.67 -45.26 -26.51
N ARG A 6 -7.75 -44.86 -25.24
CA ARG A 6 -8.01 -45.67 -24.03
C ARG A 6 -6.80 -46.36 -23.39
N ILE A 7 -6.16 -45.67 -22.44
CA ILE A 7 -5.92 -46.23 -21.09
C ILE A 7 -6.13 -45.11 -20.07
N ALA A 8 -7.34 -45.05 -19.50
CA ALA A 8 -7.54 -44.49 -18.17
C ALA A 8 -7.21 -45.60 -17.17
N GLY A 9 -6.36 -45.32 -16.17
CA GLY A 9 -6.08 -46.29 -15.11
C GLY A 9 -4.71 -46.15 -14.47
N VAL A 10 -4.73 -45.69 -13.22
CA VAL A 10 -3.80 -45.96 -12.11
C VAL A 10 -2.60 -46.86 -12.44
N GLY A 11 -1.39 -46.32 -12.27
CA GLY A 11 -0.21 -47.09 -11.87
C GLY A 11 0.39 -48.04 -12.90
N SER A 12 0.96 -47.52 -13.98
CA SER A 12 1.82 -48.30 -14.87
C SER A 12 3.21 -47.66 -14.96
N LYS A 13 4.19 -48.21 -14.25
CA LYS A 13 5.61 -47.93 -14.49
C LYS A 13 6.00 -48.60 -15.81
N CYS A 14 6.05 -47.83 -16.90
CA CYS A 14 6.68 -48.30 -18.13
C CYS A 14 8.20 -48.35 -17.92
N LYS A 15 8.73 -49.49 -17.47
CA LYS A 15 10.16 -49.82 -17.58
C LYS A 15 10.38 -50.58 -18.88
N GLY A 16 11.25 -50.06 -19.75
CA GLY A 16 11.81 -50.81 -20.88
C GLY A 16 11.24 -50.47 -22.27
N LEU A 17 11.27 -49.21 -22.69
CA LEU A 17 11.14 -48.84 -24.10
C LEU A 17 12.49 -48.30 -24.58
N ASP A 18 13.22 -49.11 -25.35
CA ASP A 18 14.30 -48.65 -26.22
C ASP A 18 13.66 -47.88 -27.38
N CYS A 19 13.92 -46.58 -27.47
CA CYS A 19 13.55 -45.77 -28.64
C CYS A 19 14.64 -45.92 -29.70
N PRO A 20 14.43 -46.66 -30.81
CA PRO A 20 15.52 -47.00 -31.72
C PRO A 20 15.85 -45.90 -32.74
N THR A 21 15.14 -44.77 -32.76
CA THR A 21 15.34 -43.72 -33.78
C THR A 21 15.02 -42.32 -33.25
N THR A 22 16.05 -41.46 -33.18
CA THR A 22 16.01 -39.99 -33.28
C THR A 22 15.55 -39.20 -32.03
N PRO A 23 16.24 -38.09 -31.64
CA PRO A 23 15.95 -37.37 -30.40
C PRO A 23 14.57 -36.71 -30.41
N CYS A 24 13.94 -36.64 -29.24
CA CYS A 24 12.69 -35.92 -28.99
C CYS A 24 12.90 -34.39 -29.03
N THR A 25 13.36 -33.86 -30.17
CA THR A 25 13.32 -32.44 -30.48
C THR A 25 12.01 -32.14 -31.17
N GLY A 26 11.08 -31.42 -30.51
CA GLY A 26 9.84 -30.99 -31.17
C GLY A 26 8.63 -30.71 -30.29
N LEU A 27 8.70 -30.86 -28.96
CA LEU A 27 7.61 -30.41 -28.08
C LEU A 27 7.90 -28.98 -27.62
N SER A 28 7.29 -27.98 -28.26
CA SER A 28 7.20 -26.64 -27.66
C SER A 28 6.29 -26.73 -26.43
N CYS A 29 6.71 -26.11 -25.31
CA CYS A 29 5.94 -26.07 -24.06
C CYS A 29 4.60 -25.33 -24.19
N GLU A 30 4.31 -24.70 -25.34
CA GLU A 30 3.12 -23.88 -25.57
C GLU A 30 1.80 -24.66 -25.52
N ASN A 31 1.83 -26.00 -25.56
CA ASN A 31 0.62 -26.84 -25.57
C ASN A 31 0.26 -27.46 -24.20
N LEU A 32 0.92 -27.06 -23.11
CA LEU A 32 0.65 -27.61 -21.77
C LEU A 32 -0.54 -26.89 -21.11
N THR A 33 -1.72 -27.49 -21.16
CA THR A 33 -2.99 -26.91 -20.67
C THR A 33 -3.50 -27.51 -19.36
N LYS A 34 -2.76 -28.45 -18.74
CA LYS A 34 -3.23 -29.18 -17.56
C LYS A 34 -2.21 -29.23 -16.42
N VAL A 35 -2.71 -29.01 -15.20
CA VAL A 35 -1.99 -29.24 -13.95
C VAL A 35 -1.57 -30.73 -13.87
N ASN A 36 -0.30 -31.01 -13.56
CA ASN A 36 0.36 -32.33 -13.51
C ASN A 36 0.75 -33.00 -14.85
N GLN A 37 1.03 -32.25 -15.92
CA GLN A 37 1.64 -32.83 -17.12
C GLN A 37 3.15 -33.11 -16.96
N THR A 38 3.57 -34.31 -17.32
CA THR A 38 4.96 -34.78 -17.26
C THR A 38 5.72 -34.32 -18.50
N CYS A 39 6.76 -33.48 -18.34
CA CYS A 39 7.64 -33.08 -19.43
C CYS A 39 8.96 -33.83 -19.29
N GLN A 40 9.21 -34.83 -20.15
CA GLN A 40 10.55 -35.41 -20.27
C GLN A 40 11.36 -34.60 -21.28
N GLY A 41 12.44 -33.98 -20.81
CA GLY A 41 13.52 -33.47 -21.68
C GLY A 41 13.43 -32.03 -22.16
N VAL A 42 12.54 -31.20 -21.64
CA VAL A 42 12.45 -29.77 -22.03
C VAL A 42 12.93 -28.86 -20.91
N THR A 43 14.04 -28.16 -21.12
CA THR A 43 14.43 -26.99 -20.33
C THR A 43 13.83 -25.76 -20.99
N SER A 44 12.61 -25.37 -20.61
CA SER A 44 12.12 -24.02 -20.90
C SER A 44 12.39 -23.11 -19.72
N THR A 45 12.96 -21.94 -20.00
CA THR A 45 13.00 -20.81 -19.06
C THR A 45 11.57 -20.55 -18.56
N GLY A 46 11.34 -20.73 -17.25
CA GLY A 46 10.03 -20.48 -16.60
C GLY A 46 9.37 -21.69 -15.93
N VAL A 47 9.78 -22.93 -16.21
CA VAL A 47 9.16 -24.13 -15.60
C VAL A 47 10.19 -24.86 -14.72
N LYS A 48 9.96 -24.87 -13.39
CA LYS A 48 10.76 -25.69 -12.46
C LYS A 48 10.29 -27.15 -12.53
N CYS A 49 10.95 -27.95 -13.36
CA CYS A 49 10.75 -29.40 -13.38
C CYS A 49 11.44 -30.04 -12.16
N LEU A 50 10.66 -30.48 -11.16
CA LEU A 50 11.16 -31.34 -10.08
C LEU A 50 10.90 -32.80 -10.45
N ASN A 51 11.96 -33.62 -10.51
CA ASN A 51 11.89 -35.07 -10.76
C ASN A 51 11.11 -35.48 -12.03
N GLY A 52 11.35 -34.79 -13.16
CA GLY A 52 10.73 -35.13 -14.45
C GLY A 52 9.21 -34.87 -14.52
N THR A 53 8.63 -34.25 -13.49
CA THR A 53 7.22 -33.82 -13.48
C THR A 53 7.22 -32.30 -13.59
N GLY A 54 6.68 -31.77 -14.69
CA GLY A 54 6.52 -30.32 -14.86
C GLY A 54 5.33 -29.88 -14.02
N ILE A 55 5.58 -29.37 -12.82
CA ILE A 55 4.53 -28.71 -12.06
C ILE A 55 4.50 -27.27 -12.55
N ILE A 56 3.55 -26.96 -13.44
CA ILE A 56 3.10 -25.58 -13.60
C ILE A 56 2.42 -25.25 -12.27
N VAL A 57 3.08 -24.43 -11.46
CA VAL A 57 2.40 -23.73 -10.36
C VAL A 57 1.88 -22.45 -11.02
N PRO A 58 0.62 -22.40 -11.47
CA PRO A 58 0.15 -21.17 -12.09
C PRO A 58 0.14 -20.09 -11.02
N ASP A 59 0.83 -18.99 -11.29
CA ASP A 59 0.74 -17.81 -10.43
C ASP A 59 -0.68 -17.25 -10.56
N GLY A 60 -1.37 -17.06 -9.43
CA GLY A 60 -2.74 -16.53 -9.44
C GLY A 60 -2.85 -15.15 -10.09
N LEU A 61 -1.78 -14.34 -10.03
CA LEU A 61 -1.71 -13.05 -10.72
C LEU A 61 -1.59 -13.23 -12.23
N ASP A 62 -0.81 -14.21 -12.71
CA ASP A 62 -0.72 -14.51 -14.14
C ASP A 62 -2.06 -15.00 -14.69
N ILE A 63 -2.78 -15.85 -13.93
CA ILE A 63 -4.15 -16.25 -14.30
C ILE A 63 -5.04 -15.02 -14.42
N LEU A 64 -5.01 -14.12 -13.44
CA LEU A 64 -5.83 -12.91 -13.44
C LEU A 64 -5.50 -12.01 -14.64
N ILE A 65 -4.21 -11.77 -14.91
CA ILE A 65 -3.77 -10.96 -16.05
C ILE A 65 -4.25 -11.59 -17.36
N ASN A 66 -4.03 -12.89 -17.56
CA ASN A 66 -4.44 -13.59 -18.78
C ASN A 66 -5.96 -13.55 -18.99
N GLU A 67 -6.75 -13.69 -17.92
CA GLU A 67 -8.21 -13.58 -18.01
C GLU A 67 -8.60 -12.17 -18.48
N PHE A 68 -8.06 -11.13 -17.84
CA PHE A 68 -8.30 -9.74 -18.20
C PHE A 68 -7.90 -9.42 -19.66
N ASP A 69 -6.71 -9.87 -20.07
CA ASP A 69 -6.20 -9.69 -21.43
C ASP A 69 -7.06 -10.43 -22.46
N SER A 70 -7.63 -11.60 -22.12
CA SER A 70 -8.53 -12.35 -23.01
C SER A 70 -9.82 -11.59 -23.34
N HIS A 71 -10.22 -10.65 -22.47
CA HIS A 71 -11.34 -9.73 -22.70
C HIS A 71 -10.90 -8.35 -23.23
N GLY A 72 -9.61 -8.19 -23.55
CA GLY A 72 -9.04 -6.92 -24.03
C GLY A 72 -8.96 -5.83 -22.96
N ILE A 73 -8.92 -6.21 -21.69
CA ILE A 73 -8.88 -5.28 -20.55
C ILE A 73 -7.51 -5.38 -19.91
N LEU A 74 -6.77 -4.27 -19.83
CA LEU A 74 -5.53 -4.24 -19.05
C LEU A 74 -5.87 -4.18 -17.55
N LEU A 75 -5.25 -5.04 -16.74
CA LEU A 75 -5.46 -5.07 -15.28
C LEU A 75 -5.23 -3.70 -14.62
N GLU A 76 -4.18 -2.99 -15.04
CA GLU A 76 -3.90 -1.62 -14.59
C GLU A 76 -5.04 -0.63 -14.89
N LYS A 77 -5.61 -0.72 -16.09
CA LYS A 77 -6.72 0.13 -16.54
C LYS A 77 -7.95 -0.16 -15.70
N HIS A 78 -8.27 -1.45 -15.53
CA HIS A 78 -9.35 -1.89 -14.66
C HIS A 78 -9.19 -1.34 -13.24
N MET A 79 -7.99 -1.42 -12.67
CA MET A 79 -7.73 -0.90 -11.33
C MET A 79 -7.96 0.61 -11.25
N VAL A 80 -7.40 1.40 -12.16
CA VAL A 80 -7.54 2.86 -12.12
C VAL A 80 -8.99 3.30 -12.35
N GLU A 81 -9.66 2.77 -13.38
CA GLU A 81 -11.04 3.16 -13.74
C GLU A 81 -12.08 2.76 -12.68
N ASN A 82 -11.76 1.78 -11.84
CA ASN A 82 -12.63 1.35 -10.75
C ASN A 82 -12.15 1.83 -9.38
N SER A 83 -11.10 2.65 -9.30
CA SER A 83 -10.61 3.25 -8.06
C SER A 83 -11.20 4.63 -7.84
N ILE A 84 -11.38 4.97 -6.56
CA ILE A 84 -11.98 6.22 -6.12
C ILE A 84 -10.91 7.05 -5.41
N PHE A 85 -10.61 8.21 -5.96
CA PHE A 85 -9.66 9.18 -5.44
C PHE A 85 -10.37 10.22 -4.56
N ILE A 86 -9.65 10.85 -3.65
CA ILE A 86 -10.20 11.97 -2.87
C ILE A 86 -10.13 13.24 -3.73
N CYS A 87 -11.18 14.06 -3.76
CA CYS A 87 -11.14 15.31 -4.53
C CYS A 87 -9.94 16.20 -4.07
N PRO A 88 -9.19 16.83 -5.00
CA PRO A 88 -8.06 17.68 -4.63
C PRO A 88 -8.41 18.82 -3.66
N ASP A 89 -9.61 19.41 -3.76
CA ASP A 89 -10.07 20.45 -2.83
C ASP A 89 -10.23 19.90 -1.40
N LYS A 90 -10.69 18.65 -1.25
CA LYS A 90 -10.83 17.99 0.07
C LYS A 90 -9.49 17.61 0.66
N VAL A 91 -8.54 17.21 -0.17
CA VAL A 91 -7.15 17.03 0.26
C VAL A 91 -6.57 18.36 0.72
N GLU A 92 -6.73 19.43 -0.06
CA GLU A 92 -6.23 20.76 0.31
C GLU A 92 -6.86 21.28 1.62
N GLU A 93 -8.19 21.14 1.77
CA GLU A 93 -8.92 21.47 2.99
C GLU A 93 -8.33 20.74 4.20
N GLN A 94 -8.13 19.43 4.10
CA GLN A 94 -7.54 18.60 5.15
C GLN A 94 -6.10 19.01 5.49
N MET A 95 -5.29 19.29 4.48
CA MET A 95 -3.90 19.70 4.67
C MET A 95 -3.80 21.10 5.28
N ASN A 96 -4.70 22.01 4.94
CA ASN A 96 -4.78 23.33 5.57
C ASN A 96 -5.19 23.25 7.04
N ASP A 97 -6.16 22.40 7.38
CA ASP A 97 -6.55 22.09 8.76
C ASP A 97 -5.35 21.52 9.56
N LEU A 98 -4.58 20.60 8.97
CA LEU A 98 -3.36 20.07 9.60
C LEU A 98 -2.30 21.16 9.78
N LYS A 99 -1.97 21.95 8.76
CA LYS A 99 -0.99 23.04 8.88
C LYS A 99 -1.40 24.04 9.96
N TYR A 100 -2.69 24.34 10.05
CA TYR A 100 -3.24 25.20 11.10
C TYR A 100 -3.07 24.57 12.49
N LEU A 101 -3.39 23.29 12.66
CA LEU A 101 -3.15 22.56 13.91
C LEU A 101 -1.68 22.66 14.34
N LEU A 102 -0.74 22.36 13.43
CA LEU A 102 0.69 22.30 13.74
C LEU A 102 1.26 23.64 14.20
N ARG A 103 0.82 24.76 13.60
CA ARG A 103 1.22 26.12 14.01
C ARG A 103 0.75 26.47 15.42
N ASN A 104 -0.30 25.82 15.91
CA ASN A 104 -0.97 26.14 17.16
C ASN A 104 -0.78 25.08 18.26
N LEU A 105 0.03 24.02 18.03
CA LEU A 105 0.22 22.90 18.97
C LEU A 105 0.62 23.34 20.40
N ASN A 106 1.30 24.49 20.54
CA ASN A 106 1.83 24.98 21.81
C ASN A 106 1.11 26.24 22.34
N GLN A 107 -0.03 26.64 21.76
CA GLN A 107 -0.73 27.84 22.19
C GLN A 107 -1.70 27.57 23.36
N PRO A 108 -1.50 28.18 24.55
CA PRO A 108 -2.22 27.84 25.78
C PRO A 108 -3.68 28.31 25.85
N ASN A 109 -4.13 29.19 24.95
CA ASN A 109 -5.39 29.93 25.11
C ASN A 109 -6.44 29.70 24.00
N GLU A 110 -6.20 28.77 23.06
CA GLU A 110 -7.20 28.43 22.04
C GLU A 110 -7.73 27.01 22.27
N PRO A 111 -9.04 26.75 22.03
CA PRO A 111 -9.68 25.51 22.42
C PRO A 111 -9.06 24.34 21.65
N ASN A 112 -8.18 23.59 22.32
CA ASN A 112 -7.57 22.31 21.92
C ASN A 112 -7.86 21.95 20.45
N TYR A 113 -7.03 22.44 19.53
CA TYR A 113 -7.17 22.08 18.13
C TYR A 113 -6.92 20.58 18.00
N TYR A 114 -7.80 19.93 17.25
CA TYR A 114 -7.80 18.50 17.10
C TYR A 114 -7.61 18.17 15.64
N TYR A 115 -6.72 17.22 15.34
CA TYR A 115 -6.53 16.68 13.99
C TYR A 115 -7.89 16.25 13.38
N ILE A 116 -8.83 15.86 14.24
CA ILE A 116 -10.25 15.67 13.94
C ILE A 116 -11.05 16.51 14.96
N LYS A 117 -11.60 17.65 14.53
CA LYS A 117 -12.31 18.66 15.35
C LYS A 117 -13.33 18.02 16.31
N LYS A 118 -13.59 18.72 17.43
CA LYS A 118 -14.64 18.37 18.41
C LYS A 118 -16.01 18.25 17.72
N GLY A 119 -16.45 17.00 17.58
CA GLY A 119 -17.78 16.57 17.18
C GLY A 119 -17.98 15.16 17.74
N LYS A 120 -19.15 14.54 17.54
CA LYS A 120 -19.47 13.17 18.03
C LYS A 120 -18.61 12.04 17.41
N SER A 121 -17.42 12.36 16.93
CA SER A 121 -16.36 11.41 16.60
C SER A 121 -15.97 10.65 17.87
N LYS A 122 -15.74 9.34 17.74
CA LYS A 122 -15.15 8.46 18.78
C LYS A 122 -13.84 8.99 19.37
N PHE A 123 -13.19 9.91 18.65
CA PHE A 123 -12.06 10.69 19.13
C PHE A 123 -12.61 12.02 19.62
N ASN A 124 -12.94 12.08 20.91
CA ASN A 124 -13.16 13.32 21.66
C ASN A 124 -11.91 14.17 21.53
N GLY A 125 -11.82 14.93 20.45
CA GLY A 125 -10.71 15.79 20.12
C GLY A 125 -9.31 15.26 20.49
N ASN A 126 -8.57 14.77 19.51
CA ASN A 126 -7.18 14.40 19.72
C ASN A 126 -6.24 15.44 19.07
N SER A 127 -5.38 16.07 19.88
CA SER A 127 -4.32 16.98 19.42
C SER A 127 -3.10 16.20 18.91
N LYS A 128 -3.02 14.90 19.20
CA LYS A 128 -1.91 14.03 18.77
C LYS A 128 -2.11 13.54 17.34
N LEU A 129 -1.04 13.53 16.55
CA LEU A 129 -1.08 13.06 15.17
C LEU A 129 -1.24 11.54 15.10
N PRO A 130 -2.17 11.01 14.29
CA PRO A 130 -2.35 9.58 14.19
C PRO A 130 -1.23 8.94 13.36
N VAL A 131 -0.82 7.74 13.77
CA VAL A 131 0.12 6.87 13.06
C VAL A 131 -0.42 5.44 13.03
N ARG A 132 0.00 4.64 12.05
CA ARG A 132 -0.20 3.19 12.09
C ARG A 132 0.87 2.57 12.98
N PHE A 133 0.49 1.51 13.71
CA PHE A 133 1.47 0.70 14.41
C PHE A 133 2.40 0.02 13.41
N SER A 134 3.70 0.12 13.60
CA SER A 134 4.72 -0.55 12.79
C SER A 134 5.15 -1.85 13.47
N GLU A 135 5.13 -2.96 12.74
CA GLU A 135 5.72 -4.23 13.20
C GLU A 135 7.26 -4.22 13.13
N ASP A 136 7.86 -3.26 12.40
CA ASP A 136 9.32 -3.11 12.28
C ASP A 136 9.89 -2.43 13.53
N ALA A 137 10.16 -3.23 14.55
CA ALA A 137 10.74 -2.75 15.81
C ALA A 137 12.23 -2.36 15.69
N ASP A 138 12.91 -2.80 14.64
CA ASP A 138 14.33 -2.51 14.42
C ASP A 138 14.52 -1.10 13.86
N ASN A 139 13.60 -0.66 12.98
CA ASN A 139 13.70 0.62 12.29
C ASN A 139 12.64 1.66 12.70
N VAL A 140 11.65 1.32 13.52
CA VAL A 140 10.69 2.30 14.06
C VAL A 140 10.66 2.24 15.57
N LYS A 141 10.99 3.36 16.23
CA LYS A 141 10.93 3.50 17.70
C LYS A 141 9.81 4.42 18.13
N TYR A 142 9.21 4.09 19.27
CA TYR A 142 8.28 4.94 19.97
C TYR A 142 8.95 5.41 21.25
N ILE A 143 9.11 6.71 21.45
CA ILE A 143 9.84 7.25 22.60
C ILE A 143 8.95 8.18 23.44
N ASP A 144 9.22 8.26 24.73
CA ASP A 144 8.59 9.26 25.60
C ASP A 144 9.32 10.62 25.58
N VAL A 145 8.83 11.56 26.39
CA VAL A 145 9.40 12.92 26.57
C VAL A 145 10.86 12.91 27.02
N SER A 146 11.33 11.85 27.67
CA SER A 146 12.72 11.69 28.11
C SER A 146 13.60 11.00 27.06
N GLY A 147 13.02 10.57 25.93
CA GLY A 147 13.71 9.82 24.89
C GLY A 147 13.83 8.33 25.18
N LYS A 148 13.13 7.81 26.19
CA LYS A 148 13.14 6.38 26.52
C LYS A 148 12.30 5.61 25.49
N ASP A 149 12.85 4.51 24.99
CA ASP A 149 12.14 3.60 24.10
C ASP A 149 10.99 2.87 24.81
N LEU A 150 9.81 3.01 24.24
CA LEU A 150 8.54 2.44 24.68
C LEU A 150 8.17 1.18 23.90
N ARG A 151 8.95 0.74 22.90
CA ARG A 151 8.73 -0.55 22.21
C ARG A 151 8.52 -1.74 23.16
N PRO A 152 9.25 -1.88 24.28
CA PRO A 152 9.00 -2.98 25.22
C PRO A 152 7.59 -3.00 25.82
N VAL A 153 6.91 -1.84 25.88
CA VAL A 153 5.52 -1.73 26.40
C VAL A 153 4.49 -1.58 25.27
N ILE A 154 4.88 -1.05 24.11
CA ILE A 154 4.05 -0.90 22.91
C ILE A 154 4.33 -2.06 21.96
N THR A 155 3.78 -3.22 22.28
CA THR A 155 3.97 -4.46 21.49
C THR A 155 2.91 -4.67 20.41
N LYS A 156 1.82 -3.89 20.44
CA LYS A 156 0.72 -3.97 19.45
C LYS A 156 -0.12 -2.71 19.45
N LYS A 157 -0.83 -2.46 18.34
CA LYS A 157 -1.67 -1.25 18.12
C LYS A 157 -2.59 -0.87 19.28
N ARG A 158 -3.34 -1.82 19.87
CA ARG A 158 -4.25 -1.53 20.99
C ARG A 158 -3.52 -1.08 22.26
N MET A 159 -2.33 -1.62 22.52
CA MET A 159 -1.51 -1.18 23.65
C MET A 159 -0.90 0.18 23.37
N GLY A 160 -0.39 0.39 22.15
CA GLY A 160 0.07 1.69 21.68
C GLY A 160 -0.98 2.78 21.85
N ASN A 161 -2.20 2.54 21.39
CA ASN A 161 -3.32 3.48 21.54
C ASN A 161 -3.57 3.85 23.02
N LYS A 162 -3.53 2.86 23.93
CA LYS A 162 -3.71 3.09 25.37
C LYS A 162 -2.56 3.92 25.97
N VAL A 163 -1.32 3.60 25.61
CA VAL A 163 -0.12 4.33 26.09
C VAL A 163 -0.14 5.77 25.57
N CYS A 164 -0.36 5.98 24.27
CA CYS A 164 -0.47 7.31 23.66
C CYS A 164 -1.60 8.15 24.26
N LYS A 165 -2.69 7.54 24.76
CA LYS A 165 -3.75 8.27 25.47
C LYS A 165 -3.34 8.71 26.88
N ALA A 166 -2.48 7.93 27.53
CA ALA A 166 -2.04 8.19 28.90
C ALA A 166 -0.86 9.18 28.99
N GLN A 167 -0.01 9.22 27.96
CA GLN A 167 1.17 10.07 27.92
C GLN A 167 1.54 10.49 26.51
N ASP A 168 2.42 11.48 26.39
CA ASP A 168 3.00 11.85 25.10
C ASP A 168 4.02 10.81 24.63
N VAL A 169 3.92 10.51 23.35
CA VAL A 169 4.74 9.54 22.64
C VAL A 169 5.14 10.18 21.33
N TYR A 170 6.39 9.97 20.92
CA TYR A 170 6.95 10.46 19.67
C TYR A 170 7.48 9.27 18.86
N THR A 171 7.55 9.44 17.54
CA THR A 171 8.08 8.42 16.63
C THR A 171 9.48 8.80 16.15
N GLN A 172 10.35 7.83 16.03
CA GLN A 172 11.58 7.91 15.25
C GLN A 172 11.56 6.81 14.17
N ILE A 173 11.87 7.18 12.93
CA ILE A 173 11.87 6.27 11.77
C ILE A 173 13.25 6.27 11.13
N TYR A 174 13.92 5.13 11.19
CA TYR A 174 15.23 4.93 10.59
C TYR A 174 15.11 4.58 9.10
N PRO A 175 16.12 4.89 8.27
CA PRO A 175 16.08 4.69 6.82
C PRO A 175 15.66 3.28 6.39
N GLY A 176 15.94 2.24 7.19
CA GLY A 176 15.56 0.86 6.89
C GLY A 176 14.05 0.59 6.86
N ALA A 177 13.24 1.42 7.54
CA ALA A 177 11.78 1.34 7.50
C ALA A 177 11.17 2.08 6.31
N ILE A 178 11.92 2.97 5.65
CA ILE A 178 11.39 3.84 4.60
C ILE A 178 11.23 3.02 3.31
N PRO A 179 10.00 2.86 2.78
CA PRO A 179 9.74 1.97 1.67
C PRO A 179 10.24 2.54 0.33
N SER A 180 10.30 1.67 -0.67
CA SER A 180 10.55 2.09 -2.06
C SER A 180 9.50 3.11 -2.52
N GLY A 181 9.94 4.13 -3.27
CA GLY A 181 9.09 5.24 -3.70
C GLY A 181 9.03 6.40 -2.71
N VAL A 182 9.71 6.31 -1.57
CA VAL A 182 9.96 7.41 -0.63
C VAL A 182 11.47 7.63 -0.53
N VAL A 183 11.90 8.89 -0.47
CA VAL A 183 13.30 9.30 -0.35
C VAL A 183 13.74 9.17 1.11
N PRO A 184 14.70 8.27 1.43
CA PRO A 184 15.11 8.04 2.81
C PRO A 184 15.83 9.24 3.43
N VAL A 185 15.69 9.35 4.75
CA VAL A 185 16.28 10.43 5.57
C VAL A 185 17.35 9.84 6.49
N SER A 186 18.50 10.51 6.65
CA SER A 186 19.63 10.04 7.47
C SER A 186 20.03 11.07 8.54
N PRO A 187 20.26 10.66 9.81
CA PRO A 187 20.27 9.26 10.27
C PRO A 187 18.88 8.67 10.50
N MET A 188 17.84 9.51 10.69
CA MET A 188 16.45 9.10 10.89
C MET A 188 15.50 10.30 10.77
N SER A 189 14.21 10.06 10.54
CA SER A 189 13.16 11.04 10.76
C SER A 189 12.75 11.05 12.23
N ASP A 190 12.97 12.18 12.90
CA ASP A 190 12.78 12.33 14.35
C ASP A 190 11.63 13.31 14.66
N TYR A 191 10.49 12.75 15.07
CA TYR A 191 9.26 13.50 15.36
C TYR A 191 9.16 13.96 16.81
N ARG A 192 10.28 14.07 17.55
CA ARG A 192 10.27 14.71 18.88
C ARG A 192 9.66 16.11 18.81
N GLY A 193 8.78 16.39 19.78
CA GLY A 193 7.99 17.63 19.83
C GLY A 193 6.63 17.55 19.13
N VAL A 194 6.33 16.44 18.43
CA VAL A 194 5.02 16.19 17.81
C VAL A 194 4.42 14.92 18.37
N SER A 195 3.55 15.06 19.37
CA SER A 195 2.93 13.91 20.05
C SER A 195 2.03 13.12 19.09
N ILE A 196 2.15 11.78 19.14
CA ILE A 196 1.40 10.87 18.27
C ILE A 196 0.32 10.09 19.02
N ILE A 197 -0.62 9.52 18.26
CA ILE A 197 -1.49 8.45 18.70
C ILE A 197 -1.37 7.26 17.75
N ILE A 198 -1.17 6.06 18.29
CA ILE A 198 -1.24 4.85 17.47
C ILE A 198 -2.72 4.53 17.21
N ASP A 199 -3.07 4.36 15.93
CA ASP A 199 -4.42 4.04 15.49
C ASP A 199 -4.94 2.77 16.15
N TYR A 200 -6.22 2.77 16.51
CA TYR A 200 -6.82 1.68 17.28
C TYR A 200 -6.91 0.37 16.50
N ASP A 201 -7.25 0.41 15.22
CA ASP A 201 -7.47 -0.78 14.40
C ASP A 201 -6.69 -0.83 13.08
N GLY A 202 -5.96 0.24 12.77
CA GLY A 202 -5.08 0.38 11.62
C GLY A 202 -5.59 1.34 10.55
N ASN A 203 -6.88 1.72 10.56
CA ASN A 203 -7.47 2.66 9.60
C ASN A 203 -8.58 3.54 10.23
N ASP A 204 -8.69 3.57 11.55
CA ASP A 204 -9.79 4.22 12.26
C ASP A 204 -9.83 5.73 12.03
N PHE A 205 -8.66 6.36 12.09
CA PHE A 205 -8.44 7.77 11.79
C PHE A 205 -8.66 8.08 10.32
N VAL A 206 -8.18 7.22 9.41
CA VAL A 206 -8.33 7.42 7.95
C VAL A 206 -9.80 7.40 7.55
N ARG A 207 -10.58 6.41 8.02
CA ARG A 207 -12.04 6.35 7.79
C ARG A 207 -12.76 7.60 8.30
N THR A 208 -12.36 8.07 9.48
CA THR A 208 -12.95 9.26 10.08
C THR A 208 -12.60 10.52 9.28
N ALA A 209 -11.36 10.62 8.77
CA ALA A 209 -10.93 11.71 7.92
C ALA A 209 -11.70 11.73 6.60
N ILE A 210 -11.79 10.60 5.89
CA ILE A 210 -12.58 10.48 4.66
C ILE A 210 -14.01 10.95 4.92
N HIS A 211 -14.71 10.37 5.89
CA HIS A 211 -16.10 10.75 6.18
C HIS A 211 -16.24 12.23 6.52
N ARG A 212 -15.29 12.82 7.25
CA ARG A 212 -15.34 14.23 7.62
C ARG A 212 -15.27 15.16 6.41
N TYR A 213 -14.35 14.90 5.48
CA TYR A 213 -14.08 15.82 4.37
C TYR A 213 -14.94 15.51 3.12
N THR A 214 -15.38 14.26 2.95
CA THR A 214 -16.16 13.84 1.77
C THR A 214 -17.62 13.52 2.10
N GLY A 215 -17.96 13.34 3.38
CA GLY A 215 -19.27 12.83 3.79
C GLY A 215 -19.45 11.32 3.60
N VAL A 216 -18.50 10.63 2.96
CA VAL A 216 -18.63 9.22 2.59
C VAL A 216 -18.14 8.30 3.70
N TRP A 217 -18.97 7.36 4.12
CA TRP A 217 -18.56 6.28 5.02
C TRP A 217 -17.91 5.15 4.23
N VAL A 218 -16.62 4.93 4.46
CA VAL A 218 -15.83 3.91 3.76
C VAL A 218 -15.31 2.91 4.75
N CYS A 219 -15.57 1.62 4.54
CA CYS A 219 -15.08 0.54 5.41
C CYS A 219 -15.38 0.73 6.91
N GLU A 220 -16.31 1.62 7.24
CA GLU A 220 -16.97 1.64 8.53
C GLU A 220 -17.77 0.34 8.61
N ASN A 221 -17.94 -0.25 9.80
CA ASN A 221 -18.59 -1.55 10.00
C ASN A 221 -19.74 -1.87 8.99
N ASN A 222 -19.98 -3.16 8.71
CA ASN A 222 -20.92 -3.62 7.65
C ASN A 222 -22.35 -3.02 7.68
N ARG A 223 -22.73 -2.24 8.70
CA ARG A 223 -24.02 -1.59 8.85
C ARG A 223 -24.10 -0.18 8.25
N VAL A 224 -22.98 0.52 8.05
CA VAL A 224 -22.98 1.96 7.61
C VAL A 224 -22.02 2.27 6.45
N ASN A 225 -21.41 1.25 5.84
CA ASN A 225 -20.52 1.44 4.69
C ASN A 225 -21.31 1.85 3.41
N MET A 226 -20.91 2.96 2.79
CA MET A 226 -21.50 3.46 1.54
C MET A 226 -20.86 2.85 0.28
N LEU A 227 -19.60 2.38 0.38
CA LEU A 227 -18.86 1.77 -0.73
C LEU A 227 -18.67 0.27 -0.48
N ARG A 228 -19.47 -0.57 -1.15
CA ARG A 228 -19.42 -2.03 -1.00
C ARG A 228 -18.30 -2.64 -1.84
N ASN A 229 -17.56 -3.60 -1.28
CA ASN A 229 -16.43 -4.28 -1.92
C ASN A 229 -15.26 -3.35 -2.29
N TYR A 230 -15.12 -2.26 -1.53
CA TYR A 230 -14.00 -1.35 -1.61
C TYR A 230 -13.20 -1.38 -0.31
N VAL A 231 -11.91 -1.14 -0.40
CA VAL A 231 -10.99 -1.01 0.74
C VAL A 231 -10.11 0.22 0.61
N ILE A 232 -9.59 0.68 1.74
CA ILE A 232 -8.63 1.79 1.81
C ILE A 232 -7.24 1.22 1.54
N SER A 233 -6.56 1.76 0.54
CA SER A 233 -5.15 1.48 0.25
C SER A 233 -4.33 2.74 0.41
N HIS A 234 -3.14 2.60 0.99
CA HIS A 234 -2.16 3.67 1.01
C HIS A 234 -1.31 3.58 -0.26
N ILE A 235 -0.98 4.72 -0.86
CA ILE A 235 -0.17 4.78 -2.10
C ILE A 235 1.30 4.53 -1.80
N TRP A 236 1.79 5.13 -0.71
CA TRP A 236 3.08 4.91 -0.11
C TRP A 236 2.89 4.23 1.25
N PRO A 237 3.51 3.06 1.50
CA PRO A 237 3.25 2.25 2.70
C PRO A 237 3.95 2.75 3.97
N ASP A 238 4.51 3.96 3.98
CA ASP A 238 5.25 4.58 5.09
C ASP A 238 4.34 5.07 6.23
N THR A 239 3.37 4.24 6.62
CA THR A 239 2.29 4.62 7.55
C THR A 239 2.72 4.69 9.03
N ALA A 240 3.98 4.40 9.33
CA ALA A 240 4.59 4.74 10.61
C ALA A 240 4.83 6.25 10.73
N ASP A 241 5.00 6.93 9.59
CA ASP A 241 5.10 8.36 9.48
C ASP A 241 3.70 9.00 9.62
N PRO A 242 3.52 9.95 10.55
CA PRO A 242 2.22 10.58 10.77
C PRO A 242 1.70 11.30 9.52
N PHE A 243 2.59 11.87 8.70
CA PHE A 243 2.20 12.65 7.53
C PHE A 243 1.89 11.78 6.31
N TYR A 244 2.28 10.51 6.32
CA TYR A 244 1.87 9.53 5.30
C TYR A 244 0.61 8.78 5.73
N PHE A 245 0.46 8.41 7.00
CA PHE A 245 -0.73 7.69 7.46
C PHE A 245 -1.99 8.55 7.44
N SER A 246 -1.86 9.78 7.90
CA SER A 246 -3.02 10.60 8.20
C SER A 246 -3.51 11.44 7.03
N SER A 247 -2.66 11.66 6.02
CA SER A 247 -2.96 12.56 4.91
C SER A 247 -3.78 11.92 3.79
N LEU A 248 -4.84 12.60 3.36
CA LEU A 248 -5.74 12.08 2.34
C LEU A 248 -5.10 11.99 0.94
N TRP A 249 -4.01 12.73 0.69
CA TRP A 249 -3.24 12.59 -0.56
C TRP A 249 -2.57 11.22 -0.72
N ASN A 250 -2.36 10.49 0.39
CA ASN A 250 -1.75 9.16 0.38
C ASN A 250 -2.81 8.04 0.36
N VAL A 251 -4.08 8.36 0.17
CA VAL A 251 -5.18 7.41 0.29
C VAL A 251 -5.94 7.28 -1.02
N VAL A 252 -6.19 6.04 -1.41
CA VAL A 252 -7.11 5.70 -2.50
C VAL A 252 -8.04 4.58 -2.05
N ILE A 253 -9.27 4.60 -2.57
CA ILE A 253 -10.27 3.59 -2.25
C ILE A 253 -10.41 2.69 -3.47
N ILE A 254 -10.00 1.43 -3.33
CA ILE A 254 -9.86 0.51 -4.46
C ILE A 254 -10.77 -0.71 -4.30
N PRO A 255 -11.14 -1.39 -5.40
CA PRO A 255 -11.85 -2.64 -5.31
C PRO A 255 -11.08 -3.64 -4.44
N ALA A 256 -11.78 -4.32 -3.53
CA ALA A 256 -11.16 -5.18 -2.53
C ALA A 256 -10.30 -6.29 -3.13
N HIS A 257 -10.68 -6.83 -4.30
CA HIS A 257 -9.94 -7.87 -5.01
C HIS A 257 -8.64 -7.36 -5.67
N CYS A 258 -8.46 -6.05 -5.77
CA CYS A 258 -7.25 -5.43 -6.33
C CYS A 258 -6.24 -5.02 -5.24
N ASN A 259 -6.64 -5.00 -3.96
CA ASN A 259 -5.78 -4.49 -2.88
C ASN A 259 -4.51 -5.30 -2.66
N ASP A 260 -4.58 -6.61 -2.87
CA ASP A 260 -3.39 -7.47 -2.76
C ASP A 260 -2.28 -7.05 -3.73
N ILE A 261 -2.58 -6.39 -4.85
CA ILE A 261 -1.57 -5.86 -5.77
C ILE A 261 -0.86 -4.63 -5.17
N MET A 262 -1.60 -3.78 -4.46
CA MET A 262 -1.04 -2.58 -3.82
C MET A 262 -0.17 -2.92 -2.60
N ASP A 263 -0.48 -4.00 -1.90
CA ASP A 263 0.27 -4.46 -0.72
C ASP A 263 1.45 -5.41 -1.04
N LYS A 264 1.57 -5.88 -2.29
CA LYS A 264 2.65 -6.80 -2.71
C LYS A 264 3.99 -6.09 -2.88
N ASP A 265 5.08 -6.86 -2.68
CA ASP A 265 6.44 -6.41 -3.01
C ASP A 265 6.50 -6.08 -4.51
N PRO A 266 6.91 -4.86 -4.92
CA PRO A 266 7.04 -4.50 -6.34
C PRO A 266 8.02 -5.40 -7.11
N LYS A 267 8.94 -6.10 -6.44
CA LYS A 267 9.85 -7.08 -7.05
C LYS A 267 9.19 -8.43 -7.32
N SER A 268 8.01 -8.68 -6.77
CA SER A 268 7.31 -9.96 -6.94
C SER A 268 6.83 -10.19 -8.37
N HIS A 269 6.40 -9.13 -9.06
CA HIS A 269 5.94 -9.19 -10.44
C HIS A 269 6.00 -7.82 -11.11
N HIS A 270 6.41 -7.75 -12.37
CA HIS A 270 6.61 -6.48 -13.08
C HIS A 270 5.32 -5.63 -13.19
N VAL A 271 4.15 -6.27 -13.34
CA VAL A 271 2.84 -5.59 -13.34
C VAL A 271 2.53 -4.94 -11.98
N VAL A 272 2.98 -5.53 -10.86
CA VAL A 272 2.80 -4.94 -9.52
C VAL A 272 3.53 -3.61 -9.44
N ALA A 273 4.81 -3.57 -9.83
CA ALA A 273 5.58 -2.33 -9.85
C ALA A 273 4.96 -1.29 -10.78
N ALA A 274 4.54 -1.69 -11.99
CA ALA A 274 3.91 -0.79 -12.96
C ALA A 274 2.61 -0.16 -12.42
N ILE A 275 1.74 -0.96 -11.82
CA ILE A 275 0.49 -0.49 -11.21
C ILE A 275 0.78 0.46 -10.05
N GLN A 276 1.65 0.07 -9.10
CA GLN A 276 1.97 0.93 -7.96
C GLN A 276 2.59 2.27 -8.40
N ASN A 277 3.47 2.26 -9.40
CA ASN A 277 4.06 3.48 -9.94
C ASN A 277 3.03 4.36 -10.65
N LEU A 278 2.06 3.78 -11.36
CA LEU A 278 0.96 4.52 -11.96
C LEU A 278 0.10 5.22 -10.90
N PHE A 279 -0.28 4.52 -9.82
CA PHE A 279 -1.02 5.12 -8.71
C PHE A 279 -0.22 6.23 -8.01
N ARG A 280 1.09 6.03 -7.78
CA ARG A 280 2.00 7.07 -7.26
C ARG A 280 2.02 8.29 -8.19
N ALA A 281 2.11 8.08 -9.50
CA ALA A 281 2.13 9.16 -10.48
C ALA A 281 0.81 9.94 -10.54
N ILE A 282 -0.33 9.24 -10.49
CA ILE A 282 -1.65 9.89 -10.39
C ILE A 282 -1.72 10.76 -9.14
N CYS A 283 -1.41 10.21 -7.95
CA CYS A 283 -1.46 10.98 -6.71
C CYS A 283 -0.43 12.12 -6.65
N TYR A 284 0.73 11.95 -7.29
CA TYR A 284 1.73 13.01 -7.41
C TYR A 284 1.20 14.19 -8.22
N LEU A 285 0.56 13.92 -9.37
CA LEU A 285 -0.04 14.95 -10.22
C LEU A 285 -1.27 15.61 -9.58
N LEU A 286 -2.13 14.83 -8.92
CA LEU A 286 -3.35 15.34 -8.30
C LEU A 286 -3.07 16.23 -7.08
N TYR A 287 -2.07 15.87 -6.27
CA TYR A 287 -1.93 16.44 -4.92
C TYR A 287 -0.60 17.15 -4.66
N ASN A 288 0.44 16.93 -5.47
CA ASN A 288 1.79 17.45 -5.25
C ASN A 288 2.24 17.34 -3.77
N PRO A 289 2.32 16.12 -3.22
CA PRO A 289 2.50 15.91 -1.77
C PRO A 289 3.78 16.53 -1.21
N ASN A 290 4.84 16.64 -2.02
CA ASN A 290 6.10 17.25 -1.58
C ASN A 290 5.96 18.74 -1.21
N ASN A 291 5.01 19.47 -1.80
CA ASN A 291 4.69 20.83 -1.37
C ASN A 291 4.10 20.85 0.05
N TYR A 292 3.13 19.98 0.32
CA TYR A 292 2.53 19.84 1.64
C TYR A 292 3.55 19.42 2.71
N LEU A 293 4.38 18.42 2.40
CA LEU A 293 5.43 17.94 3.30
C LEU A 293 6.46 19.04 3.59
N THR A 294 6.79 19.86 2.59
CA THR A 294 7.70 21.00 2.77
C THR A 294 7.11 22.09 3.66
N ASP A 295 5.85 22.47 3.44
CA ASP A 295 5.15 23.43 4.30
C ASP A 295 5.11 22.96 5.77
N ILE A 296 4.76 21.69 5.97
CA ILE A 296 4.68 21.07 7.30
C ILE A 296 6.05 21.05 7.97
N GLU A 297 7.09 20.60 7.25
CA GLU A 297 8.45 20.55 7.79
C GLU A 297 8.92 21.95 8.20
N ASN A 298 8.64 22.99 7.40
CA ASN A 298 8.97 24.37 7.72
C ASN A 298 8.26 24.87 8.99
N ILE A 299 6.99 24.49 9.19
CA ILE A 299 6.25 24.80 10.43
C ILE A 299 6.93 24.13 11.63
N LEU A 300 7.28 22.84 11.51
CA LEU A 300 7.83 22.07 12.62
C LEU A 300 9.28 22.45 12.96
N LYS A 301 10.07 22.85 11.96
CA LYS A 301 11.45 23.34 12.13
C LYS A 301 11.56 24.54 13.05
N GLN A 302 10.48 25.28 13.28
CA GLN A 302 10.43 26.38 14.25
C GLN A 302 10.68 25.89 15.69
N ASN A 303 10.27 24.66 16.01
CA ASN A 303 10.43 24.07 17.34
C ASN A 303 11.46 22.94 17.39
N ASN A 304 11.64 22.20 16.28
CA ASN A 304 12.63 21.14 16.14
C ASN A 304 13.41 21.35 14.82
N PRO A 305 14.51 22.11 14.82
CA PRO A 305 15.29 22.41 13.60
C PRO A 305 15.84 21.17 12.88
N ASN A 306 15.96 20.05 13.58
CA ASN A 306 16.48 18.79 13.04
C ASN A 306 15.40 17.89 12.45
N ILE A 307 14.11 18.28 12.52
CA ILE A 307 13.04 17.48 11.94
C ILE A 307 13.19 17.39 10.42
N GLN A 308 13.04 16.18 9.91
CA GLN A 308 13.17 15.85 8.50
C GLN A 308 12.07 14.86 8.14
N ILE A 309 11.20 15.25 7.21
CA ILE A 309 10.09 14.44 6.75
C ILE A 309 10.52 13.77 5.43
N PRO A 310 10.43 12.44 5.28
CA PRO A 310 10.75 11.77 4.03
C PRO A 310 9.89 12.33 2.88
N ARG A 311 10.50 12.57 1.72
CA ARG A 311 9.79 13.07 0.53
C ARG A 311 9.33 11.92 -0.34
N VAL A 312 8.22 12.05 -1.05
CA VAL A 312 7.89 11.05 -2.07
C VAL A 312 8.89 11.16 -3.22
N ALA A 313 9.31 10.03 -3.76
CA ALA A 313 10.15 10.01 -4.95
C ALA A 313 9.34 10.54 -6.15
N GLU A 314 9.97 11.40 -6.95
CA GLU A 314 9.34 11.89 -8.18
C GLU A 314 9.13 10.72 -9.16
N PRO A 315 7.90 10.51 -9.66
CA PRO A 315 7.64 9.47 -10.64
C PRO A 315 8.38 9.70 -11.96
N SER A 316 8.61 8.63 -12.72
CA SER A 316 9.30 8.75 -14.01
C SER A 316 8.47 9.58 -15.01
N PRO A 317 9.08 10.27 -15.99
CA PRO A 317 8.33 11.00 -17.02
C PRO A 317 7.30 10.15 -17.78
N ALA A 318 7.61 8.87 -17.99
CA ALA A 318 6.69 7.93 -18.64
C ALA A 318 5.46 7.62 -17.77
N ASP A 319 5.68 7.41 -16.46
CA ASP A 319 4.58 7.19 -15.51
C ASP A 319 3.72 8.45 -15.37
N LEU A 320 4.32 9.64 -15.35
CA LEU A 320 3.62 10.92 -15.31
C LEU A 320 2.75 11.14 -16.56
N GLN A 321 3.29 10.87 -17.76
CA GLN A 321 2.53 10.98 -19.00
C GLN A 321 1.35 10.01 -19.02
N LYS A 322 1.57 8.77 -18.56
CA LYS A 322 0.52 7.76 -18.46
C LYS A 322 -0.55 8.16 -17.45
N ALA A 323 -0.16 8.63 -16.27
CA ALA A 323 -1.08 9.13 -15.25
C ALA A 323 -1.91 10.31 -15.75
N GLN A 324 -1.30 11.26 -16.46
CA GLN A 324 -2.02 12.39 -17.05
C GLN A 324 -3.11 11.92 -18.02
N THR A 325 -2.83 10.89 -18.82
CA THR A 325 -3.83 10.30 -19.73
C THR A 325 -5.05 9.76 -18.97
N TYR A 326 -4.86 9.10 -17.82
CA TYR A 326 -5.98 8.64 -16.99
C TYR A 326 -6.75 9.80 -16.34
N ILE A 327 -6.03 10.84 -15.90
CA ILE A 327 -6.65 12.05 -15.34
C ILE A 327 -7.52 12.74 -16.38
N ASP A 328 -7.00 12.93 -17.60
CA ASP A 328 -7.70 13.60 -18.70
C ASP A 328 -8.93 12.80 -19.17
N ASN A 329 -8.89 11.48 -19.08
CA ASN A 329 -10.00 10.59 -19.41
C ASN A 329 -11.07 10.49 -18.29
N GLY A 330 -10.83 11.13 -17.14
CA GLY A 330 -11.74 11.17 -16.01
C GLY A 330 -11.48 10.07 -14.99
N LEU A 331 -11.22 10.49 -13.74
CA LEU A 331 -11.15 9.62 -12.57
C LEU A 331 -12.46 9.72 -11.76
N ILE A 332 -12.71 8.71 -10.93
CA ILE A 332 -13.82 8.75 -9.97
C ILE A 332 -13.32 9.43 -8.69
N PHE A 333 -14.06 10.43 -8.22
CA PHE A 333 -13.73 11.17 -7.00
C PHE A 333 -14.86 11.12 -5.96
N ILE A 334 -14.49 11.29 -4.69
CA ILE A 334 -15.40 11.56 -3.57
C ILE A 334 -14.98 12.75 -2.73
#